data_AF-A0AAU5WA70-F1
#
_entry.id   AF-A0AAU5WA70-F1
#
_cell.length_a   1.000
_cell.length_b   1.000
_cell.length_c   1.000
_cell.angle_alpha   90.00
_cell.angle_beta   90.00
_cell.angle_gamma   90.00
#
_symmetry.space_group_name_H-M   'P 1'
#
loop_
_entity.id
_entity.type
_entity.pdbx_description
1 polymer ?
#
loop_
_entity_poly.entity_id
_entity_poly.type
_entity_poly.pdbx_seq_one_letter_code
_entity_poly.pdbx_strand_id
1 'polypeptide(L)'
;MTTVILVLLCLAIAGRELYLASDKRLPRAQAELRELRTQVADLSKRQNALSSEVAASNEPSGIPIPQPLQSEAVPAGTVQMIDALSGRVDRLEKEIGEVSSELAGLELDRDAQRALARSLDSAEQDIRELHREMLDRLDREEGVVPGLLLSEGGEAEALLAEAYERCASEYGLRVRIRDQRSAEAADGGYWGTSYRLSGRRPGALTEELFSYVQGMYDQQDPSALGALLIELAHLRGGGIARFGSFTIVRTPNSLLCGVLPDDLAAPGEPWELASQLRELPGEGRIDLSWLRTEE
;
A
#
# COMPACT_ATOMS: atom_id res chain seq x y z
N MET A 1 10.05 13.97 -21.92
CA MET A 1 9.77 14.13 -20.48
C MET A 1 8.31 14.48 -20.21
N THR A 2 7.68 15.39 -20.97
CA THR A 2 6.26 15.77 -20.84
C THR A 2 5.25 14.62 -21.06
N THR A 3 5.56 13.67 -21.94
CA THR A 3 4.70 12.52 -22.24
C THR A 3 4.63 11.51 -21.09
N VAL A 4 5.74 11.27 -20.39
CA VAL A 4 5.79 10.35 -19.25
C VAL A 4 5.02 10.93 -18.06
N ILE A 5 5.15 12.23 -17.82
CA ILE A 5 4.41 12.94 -16.78
C ILE A 5 2.90 12.87 -17.03
N LEU A 6 2.46 13.04 -18.29
CA LEU A 6 1.05 12.91 -18.66
C LEU A 6 0.53 11.49 -18.47
N VAL A 7 1.30 10.47 -18.85
CA VAL A 7 0.91 9.06 -18.66
C VAL A 7 0.77 8.72 -17.17
N LEU A 8 1.72 9.16 -16.33
CA LEU A 8 1.66 8.93 -14.88
C LEU A 8 0.51 9.69 -14.22
N LEU A 9 0.23 10.92 -14.65
CA LEU A 9 -0.89 11.71 -14.17
C LEU A 9 -2.23 11.05 -14.54
N CYS A 10 -2.36 10.55 -15.77
CA CYS A 10 -3.55 9.82 -16.22
C CYS A 10 -3.75 8.52 -15.44
N LEU A 11 -2.68 7.77 -15.16
CA LEU A 11 -2.73 6.55 -14.34
C LEU A 11 -3.14 6.86 -12.88
N ALA A 12 -2.61 7.93 -12.30
CA ALA A 12 -2.95 8.34 -10.94
C ALA A 12 -4.42 8.80 -10.82
N ILE A 13 -4.92 9.54 -11.81
CA ILE A 13 -6.32 9.97 -11.86
C ILE A 13 -7.24 8.77 -12.07
N ALA A 14 -6.92 7.87 -13.01
CA ALA A 14 -7.69 6.66 -13.26
C ALA A 14 -7.72 5.72 -12.03
N GLY A 15 -6.59 5.55 -11.34
CA GLY A 15 -6.50 4.76 -10.11
C GLY A 15 -7.34 5.35 -8.97
N ARG A 16 -7.35 6.68 -8.82
CA ARG A 16 -8.15 7.38 -7.82
C ARG A 16 -9.66 7.31 -8.11
N GLU A 17 -10.06 7.42 -9.37
CA GLU A 17 -11.47 7.27 -9.75
C GLU A 17 -11.94 5.82 -9.60
N LEU A 18 -11.09 4.84 -9.92
CA LEU A 18 -11.38 3.42 -9.69
C LEU A 18 -11.50 3.12 -8.20
N TYR A 19 -10.60 3.64 -7.36
CA TYR A 19 -10.65 3.49 -5.91
C TYR A 19 -11.93 4.09 -5.32
N LEU A 20 -12.31 5.30 -5.75
CA LEU A 20 -13.55 5.94 -5.31
C LEU A 20 -14.82 5.26 -5.84
N ALA A 21 -14.78 4.67 -7.03
CA ALA A 21 -15.88 3.88 -7.57
C ALA A 21 -16.07 2.57 -6.77
N SER A 22 -14.98 1.92 -6.38
CA SER A 22 -14.97 0.73 -5.51
C SER A 22 -15.54 1.04 -4.13
N ASP A 23 -15.08 2.14 -3.52
CA ASP A 23 -15.47 2.56 -2.17
C ASP A 23 -16.94 3.02 -2.10
N LYS A 24 -17.50 3.55 -3.20
CA LYS A 24 -18.95 3.86 -3.29
C LYS A 24 -19.82 2.64 -3.60
N ARG A 25 -19.29 1.64 -4.32
CA ARG A 25 -20.00 0.40 -4.64
C ARG A 25 -20.14 -0.53 -3.43
N LEU A 26 -19.16 -0.53 -2.54
CA LEU A 26 -19.15 -1.37 -1.33
C LEU A 26 -20.31 -1.10 -0.35
N PRO A 27 -20.61 0.15 0.07
CA PRO A 27 -21.75 0.45 0.94
C PRO A 27 -23.09 0.26 0.21
N ARG A 28 -23.15 0.51 -1.11
CA ARG A 28 -24.34 0.28 -1.93
C ARG A 28 -24.67 -1.22 -2.04
N ALA A 29 -23.67 -2.05 -2.32
CA ALA A 29 -23.82 -3.50 -2.36
C ALA A 29 -24.21 -4.08 -0.98
N GLN A 30 -23.71 -3.50 0.11
CA GLN A 30 -24.12 -3.88 1.47
C GLN A 30 -25.57 -3.48 1.80
N ALA A 31 -26.05 -2.33 1.29
CA ALA A 31 -27.44 -1.92 1.44
C ALA A 31 -28.39 -2.83 0.64
N GLU A 32 -28.05 -3.12 -0.62
CA GLU A 32 -28.81 -4.04 -1.47
C GLU A 32 -28.84 -5.46 -0.88
N LEU A 33 -27.74 -5.95 -0.28
CA LEU A 33 -27.73 -7.24 0.44
C LEU A 33 -28.62 -7.26 1.69
N ARG A 34 -28.75 -6.14 2.42
CA ARG A 34 -29.68 -6.06 3.56
C ARG A 34 -31.13 -6.06 3.07
N GLU A 35 -31.41 -5.33 2.01
CA GLU A 35 -32.74 -5.29 1.40
C GLU A 35 -33.16 -6.67 0.87
N LEU A 36 -32.29 -7.34 0.12
CA LEU A 36 -32.53 -8.71 -0.36
C LEU A 36 -32.77 -9.70 0.79
N ARG A 37 -32.02 -9.59 1.89
CA ARG A 37 -32.25 -10.41 3.10
C ARG A 37 -33.61 -10.15 3.73
N THR A 38 -34.08 -8.90 3.75
CA THR A 38 -35.43 -8.58 4.24
C THR A 38 -36.52 -9.12 3.33
N GLN A 39 -36.35 -9.03 2.02
CA GLN A 39 -37.30 -9.57 1.05
C GLN A 39 -37.40 -11.11 1.15
N VAL A 40 -36.27 -11.81 1.32
CA VAL A 40 -36.26 -13.26 1.53
C VAL A 40 -36.93 -13.65 2.86
N ALA A 41 -36.71 -12.89 3.93
CA ALA A 41 -37.36 -13.15 5.21
C ALA A 41 -38.89 -12.93 5.16
N ASP A 42 -39.35 -11.93 4.42
CA ASP A 42 -40.78 -11.68 4.23
C ASP A 42 -41.43 -12.70 3.31
N LEU A 43 -40.74 -13.15 2.26
CA LEU A 43 -41.21 -14.24 1.40
C LEU A 43 -41.30 -15.56 2.17
N SER A 44 -40.33 -15.87 3.03
CA SER A 44 -40.37 -17.08 3.85
C SER A 44 -41.53 -17.03 4.87
N LYS A 45 -41.81 -15.87 5.46
CA LYS A 45 -43.00 -15.67 6.31
C LYS A 45 -44.30 -15.87 5.54
N ARG A 46 -44.41 -15.32 4.33
CA ARG A 46 -45.60 -15.50 3.48
C ARG A 46 -45.78 -16.96 3.06
N GLN A 47 -44.69 -17.65 2.75
CA GLN A 47 -44.71 -19.08 2.44
C GLN A 47 -45.16 -19.92 3.64
N ASN A 48 -44.68 -19.61 4.85
CA ASN A 48 -45.10 -20.28 6.07
C ASN A 48 -46.57 -20.01 6.40
N ALA A 49 -47.05 -18.78 6.22
CA ALA A 49 -48.46 -18.42 6.40
C ALA A 49 -49.36 -19.19 5.43
N LEU A 50 -49.02 -19.18 4.13
CA LEU A 50 -49.75 -19.94 3.10
C LEU A 50 -49.70 -21.45 3.36
N SER A 51 -48.56 -21.99 3.79
CA SER A 51 -48.45 -23.41 4.15
C SER A 51 -49.31 -23.76 5.37
N SER A 52 -49.42 -22.84 6.34
CA SER A 52 -50.29 -23.02 7.52
C SER A 52 -51.78 -22.92 7.18
N GLU A 53 -52.18 -22.06 6.24
CA GLU A 53 -53.57 -21.98 5.74
C GLU A 53 -53.96 -23.20 4.90
N VAL A 54 -53.03 -23.74 4.11
CA VAL A 54 -53.22 -25.00 3.38
C VAL A 54 -53.30 -26.19 4.33
N ALA A 55 -52.49 -26.19 5.40
CA ALA A 55 -52.59 -27.20 6.46
C ALA A 55 -53.92 -27.10 7.23
N ALA A 56 -54.40 -25.89 7.53
CA ALA A 56 -55.67 -25.66 8.21
C ALA A 56 -56.88 -26.01 7.33
N SER A 57 -56.77 -25.81 6.01
CA SER A 57 -57.79 -26.24 5.03
C SER A 57 -57.84 -27.76 4.82
N ASN A 58 -56.83 -28.50 5.31
CA ASN A 58 -56.74 -29.96 5.25
C ASN A 58 -57.19 -30.64 6.57
N GLU A 59 -57.77 -29.92 7.54
CA GLU A 59 -58.39 -30.55 8.71
C GLU A 59 -59.69 -31.28 8.32
N PRO A 60 -59.78 -32.62 8.54
CA PRO A 60 -60.96 -33.39 8.15
C PRO A 60 -62.11 -33.14 9.13
N SER A 61 -63.10 -32.36 8.69
CA SER A 61 -64.38 -32.25 9.38
C SER A 61 -65.15 -33.55 9.17
N GLY A 62 -65.18 -34.40 10.20
CA GLY A 62 -66.01 -35.61 10.22
C GLY A 62 -67.49 -35.27 10.28
N ILE A 63 -68.23 -35.61 9.21
CA ILE A 63 -69.69 -35.74 9.21
C ILE A 63 -70.02 -37.01 8.40
N PRO A 64 -70.92 -37.88 8.88
CA PRO A 64 -70.95 -39.29 8.52
C PRO A 64 -71.53 -39.58 7.13
N ILE A 65 -71.01 -40.63 6.52
CA ILE A 65 -71.38 -41.21 5.22
C ILE A 65 -72.80 -41.80 5.27
N PRO A 66 -73.63 -41.52 4.25
CA PRO A 66 -74.44 -42.53 3.61
C PRO A 66 -73.96 -42.75 2.17
N GLN A 67 -73.53 -43.97 1.87
CA GLN A 67 -73.35 -44.48 0.51
C GLN A 67 -74.72 -44.74 -0.15
N PRO A 68 -74.76 -45.14 -1.42
CA PRO A 68 -73.99 -44.68 -2.58
C PRO A 68 -74.97 -44.27 -3.69
N LEU A 69 -74.62 -43.34 -4.58
CA LEU A 69 -75.17 -43.28 -5.95
C LEU A 69 -74.56 -42.09 -6.69
N GLN A 70 -74.27 -42.34 -7.97
CA GLN A 70 -74.08 -41.38 -9.05
C GLN A 70 -72.67 -40.80 -9.24
N SER A 71 -72.06 -41.33 -10.29
CA SER A 71 -71.10 -40.69 -11.17
C SER A 71 -71.51 -39.24 -11.47
N GLU A 72 -71.03 -38.30 -10.67
CA GLU A 72 -71.04 -36.86 -11.00
C GLU A 72 -69.61 -36.42 -11.29
N ALA A 73 -69.49 -35.71 -12.40
CA ALA A 73 -68.26 -35.24 -12.99
C ALA A 73 -67.37 -34.55 -11.94
N VAL A 74 -66.08 -34.83 -11.99
CA VAL A 74 -65.05 -33.98 -11.38
C VAL A 74 -65.41 -32.54 -11.76
N PRO A 75 -65.71 -31.65 -10.79
CA PRO A 75 -66.13 -30.30 -11.13
C PRO A 75 -65.01 -29.67 -11.94
N ALA A 76 -65.31 -29.19 -13.14
CA ALA A 76 -64.31 -28.66 -14.08
C ALA A 76 -63.36 -27.62 -13.43
N GLY A 77 -63.79 -26.97 -12.34
CA GLY A 77 -62.99 -26.05 -11.55
C GLY A 77 -61.82 -26.67 -10.76
N THR A 78 -61.89 -27.92 -10.28
CA THR A 78 -60.75 -28.53 -9.56
C THR A 78 -59.65 -28.99 -10.52
N VAL A 79 -60.04 -29.50 -11.70
CA VAL A 79 -59.09 -29.81 -12.79
C VAL A 79 -58.43 -28.53 -13.29
N GLN A 80 -59.18 -27.44 -13.48
CA GLN A 80 -58.63 -26.13 -13.85
C GLN A 80 -57.68 -25.54 -12.79
N MET A 81 -57.95 -25.76 -11.49
CA MET A 81 -57.07 -25.31 -10.42
C MET A 81 -55.76 -26.11 -10.37
N ILE A 82 -55.83 -27.42 -10.60
CA ILE A 82 -54.65 -28.30 -10.70
C ILE A 82 -53.82 -27.94 -11.93
N ASP A 83 -54.45 -27.69 -13.09
CA ASP A 83 -53.75 -27.25 -14.31
C ASP A 83 -53.10 -25.87 -14.12
N ALA A 84 -53.77 -24.94 -13.43
CA ALA A 84 -53.21 -23.63 -13.11
C ALA A 84 -52.05 -23.71 -12.11
N LEU A 85 -52.13 -24.62 -11.13
CA LEU A 85 -51.03 -24.92 -10.21
C LEU A 85 -49.86 -25.58 -10.94
N SER A 86 -50.13 -26.54 -11.83
CA SER A 86 -49.10 -27.18 -12.67
C SER A 86 -48.38 -26.14 -13.52
N GLY A 87 -49.12 -25.26 -14.21
CA GLY A 87 -48.52 -24.19 -15.00
C GLY A 87 -47.76 -23.14 -14.18
N ARG A 88 -48.05 -23.00 -12.87
CA ARG A 88 -47.25 -22.17 -11.95
C ARG A 88 -45.99 -22.90 -11.48
N VAL A 89 -46.08 -24.20 -11.21
CA VAL A 89 -44.94 -25.05 -10.87
C VAL A 89 -43.96 -25.07 -12.04
N ASP A 90 -44.43 -25.30 -13.28
CA ASP A 90 -43.59 -25.30 -14.48
C ASP A 90 -42.84 -23.97 -14.68
N ARG A 91 -43.49 -22.85 -14.38
CA ARG A 91 -42.86 -21.52 -14.42
C ARG A 91 -41.82 -21.33 -13.32
N LEU A 92 -42.13 -21.76 -12.09
CA LEU A 92 -41.19 -21.70 -10.97
C LEU A 92 -39.98 -22.59 -11.22
N GLU A 93 -40.16 -23.79 -11.77
CA GLU A 93 -39.07 -24.68 -12.14
C GLU A 93 -38.16 -24.03 -13.20
N LYS A 94 -38.76 -23.35 -14.18
CA LYS A 94 -38.00 -22.60 -15.19
C LYS A 94 -37.22 -21.43 -14.57
N GLU A 95 -37.87 -20.62 -13.73
CA GLU A 95 -37.22 -19.51 -13.02
C GLU A 95 -36.09 -19.99 -12.10
N ILE A 96 -36.29 -21.10 -11.37
CA ILE A 96 -35.26 -21.74 -10.56
C ILE A 96 -34.09 -22.22 -11.43
N GLY A 97 -34.36 -22.79 -12.60
CA GLY A 97 -33.34 -23.19 -13.56
C GLY A 97 -32.51 -21.99 -14.07
N GLU A 98 -33.17 -20.88 -14.39
CA GLU A 98 -32.52 -19.64 -14.83
C GLU A 98 -31.64 -19.06 -13.70
N VAL A 99 -32.17 -18.88 -12.50
CA VAL A 99 -31.42 -18.39 -11.32
C VAL A 99 -30.26 -19.31 -10.96
N SER A 100 -30.45 -20.63 -11.03
CA SER A 100 -29.38 -21.59 -10.78
C SER A 100 -28.25 -21.45 -11.80
N SER A 101 -28.57 -21.16 -13.06
CA SER A 101 -27.56 -20.96 -14.10
C SER A 101 -26.79 -19.64 -13.93
N GLU A 102 -27.48 -18.56 -13.55
CA GLU A 102 -26.85 -17.28 -13.24
C GLU A 102 -25.94 -17.38 -12.01
N LEU A 103 -26.37 -18.09 -10.96
CA LEU A 103 -25.57 -18.31 -9.77
C LEU A 103 -24.28 -19.10 -10.09
N ALA A 104 -24.38 -20.16 -10.91
CA ALA A 104 -23.21 -20.92 -11.35
C ALA A 104 -22.24 -20.04 -12.16
N GLY A 105 -22.75 -19.13 -13.00
CA GLY A 105 -21.93 -18.15 -13.70
C GLY A 105 -21.20 -17.20 -12.76
N LEU A 106 -21.90 -16.66 -11.75
CA LEU A 106 -21.30 -15.79 -10.73
C LEU A 106 -20.26 -16.50 -9.86
N GLU A 107 -20.47 -17.79 -9.54
CA GLU A 107 -19.49 -18.60 -8.81
C GLU A 107 -18.21 -18.78 -9.64
N LEU A 108 -18.34 -19.07 -10.93
CA LEU A 108 -17.21 -19.22 -11.85
C LEU A 108 -16.41 -17.92 -11.99
N ASP A 109 -17.09 -16.78 -12.13
CA ASP A 109 -16.46 -15.45 -12.15
C ASP A 109 -15.72 -15.15 -10.85
N ARG A 110 -16.30 -15.51 -9.71
CA ARG A 110 -15.68 -15.31 -8.40
C ARG A 110 -14.44 -16.17 -8.23
N ASP A 111 -14.46 -17.40 -8.73
CA ASP A 111 -13.29 -18.29 -8.71
C ASP A 111 -12.19 -17.80 -9.64
N ALA A 112 -12.54 -17.28 -10.82
CA ALA A 112 -11.59 -16.62 -11.71
C ALA A 112 -10.95 -15.39 -11.05
N GLN A 113 -11.72 -14.56 -10.36
CA GLN A 113 -11.20 -13.41 -9.61
C GLN A 113 -10.26 -13.83 -8.47
N ARG A 114 -10.59 -14.89 -7.73
CA ARG A 114 -9.71 -15.43 -6.68
C ARG A 114 -8.41 -15.99 -7.26
N ALA A 115 -8.47 -16.67 -8.40
CA ALA A 115 -7.28 -17.16 -9.08
C ALA A 115 -6.39 -16.01 -9.55
N LEU A 116 -6.98 -14.95 -10.10
CA LEU A 116 -6.25 -13.74 -10.48
C LEU A 116 -5.58 -13.08 -9.28
N ALA A 117 -6.30 -12.91 -8.16
CA ALA A 117 -5.75 -12.33 -6.93
C ALA A 117 -4.53 -13.12 -6.45
N ARG A 118 -4.61 -14.45 -6.39
CA ARG A 118 -3.45 -15.31 -6.04
C ARG A 118 -2.29 -15.17 -7.01
N SER A 119 -2.57 -15.01 -8.31
CA SER A 119 -1.51 -14.81 -9.31
C SER A 119 -0.81 -13.46 -9.13
N LEU A 120 -1.57 -12.42 -8.76
CA LEU A 120 -1.04 -11.09 -8.46
C LEU A 120 -0.17 -11.15 -7.20
N ASP A 121 -0.65 -11.80 -6.15
CA ASP A 121 0.11 -11.98 -4.90
C ASP A 121 1.44 -12.73 -5.15
N SER A 122 1.40 -13.77 -5.99
CA SER A 122 2.60 -14.51 -6.41
C SER A 122 3.57 -13.63 -7.19
N ALA A 123 3.07 -12.89 -8.19
CA ALA A 123 3.89 -12.00 -8.99
C ALA A 123 4.50 -10.87 -8.15
N GLU A 124 3.74 -10.32 -7.19
CA GLU A 124 4.24 -9.31 -6.27
C GLU A 124 5.36 -9.88 -5.38
N GLN A 125 5.20 -11.12 -4.90
CA GLN A 125 6.23 -11.80 -4.14
C GLN A 125 7.51 -12.02 -4.96
N ASP A 126 7.37 -12.49 -6.20
CA ASP A 126 8.49 -12.71 -7.13
C ASP A 126 9.23 -11.39 -7.43
N ILE A 127 8.49 -10.30 -7.65
CA ILE A 127 9.06 -8.96 -7.85
C ILE A 127 9.83 -8.51 -6.62
N ARG A 128 9.28 -8.69 -5.41
CA ARG A 128 9.98 -8.34 -4.15
C ARG A 128 11.24 -9.17 -3.96
N GLU A 129 11.24 -10.44 -4.35
CA GLU A 129 12.40 -11.31 -4.27
C GLU A 129 13.48 -10.90 -5.27
N LEU A 130 13.09 -10.68 -6.53
CA LEU A 130 14.01 -10.19 -7.58
C LEU A 130 14.59 -8.83 -7.22
N HIS A 131 13.79 -7.93 -6.65
CA HIS A 131 14.25 -6.62 -6.21
C HIS A 131 15.32 -6.75 -5.10
N ARG A 132 15.08 -7.62 -4.10
CA ARG A 132 16.07 -7.93 -3.07
C ARG A 132 17.34 -8.53 -3.65
N GLU A 133 17.22 -9.48 -4.57
CA GLU A 133 18.40 -10.08 -5.21
C GLU A 133 19.19 -9.06 -6.03
N MET A 134 18.52 -8.15 -6.74
CA MET A 134 19.16 -7.06 -7.48
C MET A 134 19.92 -6.12 -6.54
N LEU A 135 19.33 -5.76 -5.40
CA LEU A 135 20.00 -4.95 -4.37
C LEU A 135 21.23 -5.68 -3.82
N ASP A 136 21.08 -6.96 -3.45
CA ASP A 136 22.19 -7.80 -2.97
C ASP A 136 23.34 -7.92 -3.97
N ARG A 137 23.02 -8.00 -5.26
CA ARG A 137 24.03 -8.05 -6.34
C ARG A 137 24.76 -6.71 -6.47
N LEU A 138 24.04 -5.59 -6.39
CA LEU A 138 24.63 -4.26 -6.41
C LEU A 138 25.50 -3.99 -5.18
N ASP A 139 25.11 -4.49 -4.01
CA ASP A 139 25.89 -4.36 -2.79
C ASP A 139 27.22 -5.12 -2.84
N ARG A 140 27.30 -6.16 -3.69
CA ARG A 140 28.54 -6.91 -3.96
C ARG A 140 29.36 -6.32 -5.10
N GLU A 141 28.83 -5.34 -5.84
CA GLU A 141 29.51 -4.74 -6.99
C GLU A 141 30.53 -3.68 -6.54
N GLU A 142 31.79 -3.85 -6.94
CA GLU A 142 32.83 -2.87 -6.62
C GLU A 142 32.54 -1.51 -7.29
N GLY A 143 32.58 -0.43 -6.49
CA GLY A 143 32.35 0.93 -6.97
C GLY A 143 30.88 1.38 -6.89
N VAL A 144 30.02 0.58 -6.25
CA VAL A 144 28.73 1.04 -5.72
C VAL A 144 28.96 1.62 -4.31
N VAL A 145 28.44 2.82 -4.08
CA VAL A 145 28.48 3.53 -2.81
C VAL A 145 27.06 3.54 -2.23
N PRO A 146 26.83 2.96 -1.04
CA PRO A 146 25.53 3.07 -0.40
C PRO A 146 25.28 4.51 0.06
N GLY A 147 24.10 5.02 -0.19
CA GLY A 147 23.66 6.34 0.23
C GLY A 147 22.41 6.25 1.08
N LEU A 148 22.23 7.21 1.98
CA LEU A 148 21.05 7.30 2.82
C LEU A 148 20.70 8.76 3.05
N LEU A 149 19.43 9.11 2.91
CA LEU A 149 18.89 10.39 3.30
C LEU A 149 17.61 10.14 4.11
N LEU A 150 17.57 10.61 5.35
CA LEU A 150 16.41 10.50 6.24
C LEU A 150 16.12 11.85 6.88
N SER A 151 14.85 12.16 7.05
CA SER A 151 14.38 13.27 7.87
C SER A 151 13.22 12.83 8.76
N GLU A 152 13.14 13.43 9.95
CA GLU A 152 12.06 13.18 10.90
C GLU A 152 10.72 13.60 10.28
N GLY A 153 9.74 12.69 10.26
CA GLY A 153 8.44 12.95 9.65
C GLY A 153 8.46 13.23 8.14
N GLY A 154 9.60 13.04 7.45
CA GLY A 154 9.75 13.40 6.04
C GLY A 154 9.85 14.91 5.80
N GLU A 155 10.28 15.69 6.79
CA GLU A 155 10.47 17.13 6.65
C GLU A 155 11.40 17.45 5.47
N ALA A 156 10.97 18.39 4.62
CA ALA A 156 11.70 18.88 3.45
C ALA A 156 12.24 17.79 2.50
N GLU A 157 11.60 16.59 2.44
CA GLU A 157 12.12 15.44 1.68
C GLU A 157 12.50 15.80 0.24
N ALA A 158 11.65 16.55 -0.47
CA ALA A 158 11.89 16.91 -1.86
C ALA A 158 13.13 17.82 -2.03
N LEU A 159 13.31 18.81 -1.14
CA LEU A 159 14.44 19.73 -1.17
C LEU A 159 15.74 19.02 -0.78
N LEU A 160 15.69 18.22 0.28
CA LEU A 160 16.82 17.41 0.71
C LEU A 160 17.24 16.40 -0.36
N ALA A 161 16.29 15.72 -1.00
CA ALA A 161 16.58 14.77 -2.07
C ALA A 161 17.23 15.47 -3.26
N GLU A 162 16.74 16.64 -3.66
CA GLU A 162 17.36 17.42 -4.73
C GLU A 162 18.78 17.88 -4.37
N ALA A 163 18.98 18.40 -3.16
CA ALA A 163 20.30 18.81 -2.68
C ALA A 163 21.27 17.63 -2.59
N TYR A 164 20.80 16.48 -2.11
CA TYR A 164 21.56 15.25 -2.00
C TYR A 164 21.97 14.72 -3.38
N GLU A 165 21.04 14.64 -4.33
CA GLU A 165 21.32 14.17 -5.69
C GLU A 165 22.24 15.13 -6.46
N ARG A 166 22.08 16.45 -6.24
CA ARG A 166 23.00 17.46 -6.79
C ARG A 166 24.40 17.29 -6.23
N CYS A 167 24.54 17.12 -4.91
CA CYS A 167 25.80 16.82 -4.26
C CYS A 167 26.43 15.54 -4.82
N ALA A 168 25.66 14.44 -4.89
CA ALA A 168 26.13 13.20 -5.49
C ALA A 168 26.68 13.43 -6.91
N SER A 169 25.96 14.17 -7.75
CA SER A 169 26.36 14.44 -9.13
C SER A 169 27.65 15.26 -9.24
N GLU A 170 27.86 16.23 -8.35
CA GLU A 170 29.05 17.09 -8.34
C GLU A 170 30.31 16.29 -8.02
N TYR A 171 30.20 15.34 -7.07
CA TYR A 171 31.29 14.41 -6.74
C TYR A 171 31.40 13.21 -7.71
N GLY A 172 30.71 13.27 -8.86
CA GLY A 172 30.81 12.27 -9.93
C GLY A 172 30.06 10.97 -9.66
N LEU A 173 29.14 10.96 -8.69
CA LEU A 173 28.26 9.83 -8.41
C LEU A 173 27.00 9.90 -9.27
N ARG A 174 26.50 8.73 -9.65
CA ARG A 174 25.25 8.55 -10.39
C ARG A 174 24.31 7.66 -9.61
N VAL A 175 23.09 8.13 -9.39
CA VAL A 175 22.02 7.35 -8.78
C VAL A 175 21.64 6.19 -9.70
N ARG A 176 21.78 4.95 -9.22
CA ARG A 176 21.32 3.74 -9.91
C ARG A 176 19.95 3.32 -9.42
N ILE A 177 19.77 3.33 -8.11
CA ILE A 177 18.53 2.96 -7.45
C ILE A 177 18.19 4.00 -6.40
N ARG A 178 16.89 4.29 -6.36
CA ARG A 178 16.21 5.06 -5.31
C ARG A 178 15.19 4.12 -4.69
N ASP A 179 15.29 3.89 -3.39
CA ASP A 179 14.32 3.08 -2.66
C ASP A 179 13.78 3.87 -1.46
N GLN A 180 12.46 3.85 -1.28
CA GLN A 180 11.81 4.62 -0.23
C GLN A 180 11.98 3.88 1.09
N ARG A 181 12.37 4.63 2.11
CA ARG A 181 12.61 4.07 3.43
C ARG A 181 11.76 4.77 4.47
N SER A 182 11.04 3.98 5.23
CA SER A 182 10.53 4.36 6.54
C SER A 182 11.34 3.63 7.62
N ALA A 183 11.72 4.36 8.66
CA ALA A 183 12.28 3.78 9.87
C ALA A 183 11.41 4.23 11.04
N GLU A 184 10.82 3.28 11.75
CA GLU A 184 10.12 3.55 13.01
C GLU A 184 11.18 3.84 14.08
N ALA A 185 11.10 5.00 14.73
CA ALA A 185 11.96 5.37 15.85
C ALA A 185 11.10 5.67 17.09
N ALA A 186 11.75 5.71 18.26
CA ALA A 186 11.08 5.86 19.54
C ALA A 186 10.31 7.19 19.69
N ASP A 187 10.76 8.25 19.02
CA ASP A 187 10.22 9.63 19.13
C ASP A 187 9.46 10.09 17.86
N GLY A 188 9.30 9.23 16.85
CA GLY A 188 8.66 9.59 15.58
C GLY A 188 9.12 8.69 14.42
N GLY A 189 8.39 8.68 13.31
CA GLY A 189 8.83 7.95 12.11
C GLY A 189 9.82 8.78 11.29
N TYR A 190 10.96 8.21 10.93
CA TYR A 190 11.85 8.78 9.92
C TYR A 190 11.43 8.31 8.54
N TRP A 191 11.37 9.25 7.61
CA TRP A 191 11.06 8.99 6.21
C TRP A 191 12.18 9.50 5.34
N GLY A 192 12.45 8.80 4.26
CA GLY A 192 13.42 9.24 3.29
C GLY A 192 13.73 8.20 2.25
N THR A 193 14.98 8.21 1.80
CA THR A 193 15.39 7.49 0.61
C THR A 193 16.75 6.82 0.84
N SER A 194 16.84 5.53 0.54
CA SER A 194 18.11 4.84 0.37
C SER A 194 18.55 4.93 -1.10
N TYR A 195 19.84 5.16 -1.29
CA TYR A 195 20.46 5.32 -2.59
C TYR A 195 21.50 4.23 -2.82
N ARG A 196 21.58 3.78 -4.07
CA ARG A 196 22.76 3.06 -4.58
C ARG A 196 23.42 3.93 -5.64
N LEU A 197 24.57 4.48 -5.29
CA LEU A 197 25.31 5.42 -6.10
C LEU A 197 26.47 4.70 -6.78
N SER A 198 26.86 5.11 -7.98
CA SER A 198 27.99 4.51 -8.71
C SER A 198 28.85 5.57 -9.38
N GLY A 199 30.10 5.25 -9.66
CA GLY A 199 31.00 6.11 -10.45
C GLY A 199 32.30 6.46 -9.75
N ARG A 200 32.40 6.23 -8.43
CA ARG A 200 33.62 6.43 -7.66
C ARG A 200 33.82 5.35 -6.60
N ARG A 201 35.07 5.22 -6.14
CA ARG A 201 35.43 4.36 -5.02
C ARG A 201 34.98 4.99 -3.69
N PRO A 202 34.35 4.23 -2.78
CA PRO A 202 33.83 4.75 -1.51
C PRO A 202 34.90 5.46 -0.64
N GLY A 203 36.11 4.91 -0.57
CA GLY A 203 37.19 5.47 0.25
C GLY A 203 37.64 6.85 -0.22
N ALA A 204 37.95 6.99 -1.51
CA ALA A 204 38.38 8.28 -2.09
C ALA A 204 37.27 9.35 -2.00
N LEU A 205 36.00 8.95 -2.17
CA LEU A 205 34.86 9.85 -1.98
C LEU A 205 34.78 10.34 -0.52
N THR A 206 34.91 9.43 0.44
CA THR A 206 34.82 9.74 1.88
C THR A 206 35.92 10.74 2.28
N GLU A 207 37.16 10.50 1.84
CA GLU A 207 38.30 11.39 2.11
C GLU A 207 38.07 12.79 1.51
N GLU A 208 37.59 12.88 0.27
CA GLU A 208 37.34 14.16 -0.41
C GLU A 208 36.21 14.95 0.26
N LEU A 209 35.08 14.31 0.55
CA LEU A 209 33.95 14.94 1.26
C LEU A 209 34.36 15.40 2.65
N PHE A 210 35.09 14.57 3.41
CA PHE A 210 35.53 14.92 4.75
C PHE A 210 36.56 16.06 4.73
N SER A 211 37.54 15.99 3.83
CA SER A 211 38.53 17.06 3.64
C SER A 211 37.86 18.38 3.23
N TYR A 212 36.80 18.33 2.43
CA TYR A 212 36.04 19.50 2.04
C TYR A 212 35.38 20.17 3.24
N VAL A 213 34.64 19.39 4.03
CA VAL A 213 33.96 19.89 5.24
C VAL A 213 34.97 20.42 6.26
N GLN A 214 36.16 19.82 6.36
CA GLN A 214 37.22 20.30 7.25
C GLN A 214 37.76 21.69 6.85
N GLY A 215 37.78 21.98 5.55
CA GLY A 215 38.18 23.28 5.01
C GLY A 215 37.05 24.31 4.94
N MET A 216 35.82 23.94 5.35
CA MET A 216 34.65 24.81 5.27
C MET A 216 34.63 25.80 6.44
N TYR A 217 34.68 27.09 6.12
CA TYR A 217 34.61 28.18 7.10
C TYR A 217 33.57 29.26 6.76
N ASP A 218 32.87 29.12 5.62
CA ASP A 218 31.91 30.10 5.13
C ASP A 218 30.49 29.50 5.10
N GLN A 219 29.50 30.27 5.57
CA GLN A 219 28.07 29.91 5.52
C GLN A 219 27.49 30.05 4.11
N GLN A 220 28.14 30.80 3.21
CA GLN A 220 27.65 31.07 1.85
C GLN A 220 28.37 30.25 0.77
N ASP A 221 28.95 29.12 1.14
CA ASP A 221 29.64 28.25 0.20
C ASP A 221 28.71 27.78 -0.94
N PRO A 222 29.00 28.10 -2.21
CA PRO A 222 28.13 27.76 -3.34
C PRO A 222 28.17 26.27 -3.74
N SER A 223 28.95 25.43 -3.06
CA SER A 223 29.04 23.99 -3.37
C SER A 223 27.72 23.26 -3.10
N ALA A 224 27.45 22.16 -3.82
CA ALA A 224 26.26 21.36 -3.55
C ALA A 224 26.32 20.66 -2.18
N LEU A 225 27.53 20.39 -1.65
CA LEU A 225 27.66 19.87 -0.28
C LEU A 225 27.31 20.95 0.76
N GLY A 226 27.75 22.19 0.55
CA GLY A 226 27.36 23.34 1.37
C GLY A 226 25.84 23.52 1.37
N ALA A 227 25.21 23.48 0.19
CA ALA A 227 23.76 23.53 0.07
C ALA A 227 23.07 22.40 0.84
N LEU A 228 23.54 21.15 0.72
CA LEU A 228 22.98 20.02 1.48
C LEU A 228 23.12 20.21 3.00
N LEU A 229 24.28 20.69 3.46
CA LEU A 229 24.52 20.96 4.89
C LEU A 229 23.62 22.06 5.42
N ILE A 230 23.39 23.11 4.62
CA ILE A 230 22.46 24.19 4.95
C ILE A 230 21.03 23.65 5.04
N GLU A 231 20.55 22.89 4.07
CA GLU A 231 19.19 22.32 4.12
C GLU A 231 19.02 21.39 5.33
N LEU A 232 20.03 20.58 5.66
CA LEU A 232 20.03 19.76 6.87
C LEU A 232 20.06 20.59 8.17
N ALA A 233 20.76 21.73 8.17
CA ALA A 233 20.80 22.62 9.33
C ALA A 233 19.44 23.28 9.61
N HIS A 234 18.65 23.53 8.56
CA HIS A 234 17.32 24.16 8.64
C HIS A 234 16.19 23.20 9.03
N LEU A 235 16.46 21.89 9.14
CA LEU A 235 15.47 20.95 9.64
C LEU A 235 15.11 21.26 11.10
N ARG A 236 13.81 21.23 11.38
CA ARG A 236 13.27 21.35 12.75
C ARG A 236 13.51 20.08 13.53
N GLY A 237 13.38 18.93 12.86
CA GLY A 237 13.62 17.61 13.43
C GLY A 237 15.04 17.06 13.22
N GLY A 238 15.19 15.77 13.50
CA GLY A 238 16.40 15.00 13.18
C GLY A 238 16.55 14.72 11.69
N GLY A 239 17.78 14.55 11.24
CA GLY A 239 18.08 14.23 9.84
C GLY A 239 19.41 13.52 9.68
N ILE A 240 19.52 12.66 8.66
CA ILE A 240 20.74 11.92 8.35
C ILE A 240 20.98 12.01 6.86
N ALA A 241 22.20 12.32 6.45
CA ALA A 241 22.67 12.15 5.08
C ALA A 241 23.98 11.35 5.08
N ARG A 242 24.09 10.34 4.24
CA ARG A 242 25.25 9.45 4.18
C ARG A 242 25.69 9.18 2.75
N PHE A 243 26.99 9.15 2.53
CA PHE A 243 27.67 8.79 1.30
C PHE A 243 28.76 7.76 1.62
N GLY A 244 28.42 6.47 1.53
CA GLY A 244 29.30 5.39 2.00
C GLY A 244 29.56 5.54 3.49
N SER A 245 30.83 5.67 3.87
CA SER A 245 31.23 5.88 5.26
C SER A 245 31.09 7.32 5.75
N PHE A 246 31.03 8.31 4.85
CA PHE A 246 30.85 9.70 5.22
C PHE A 246 29.40 9.94 5.67
N THR A 247 29.22 10.39 6.90
CA THR A 247 27.90 10.55 7.54
C THR A 247 27.74 11.96 8.12
N ILE A 248 26.61 12.58 7.80
CA ILE A 248 26.13 13.84 8.34
C ILE A 248 24.91 13.53 9.20
N VAL A 249 24.91 14.02 10.42
CA VAL A 249 23.83 13.81 11.39
C VAL A 249 23.37 15.13 11.95
N ARG A 250 22.08 15.38 11.76
CA ARG A 250 21.35 16.47 12.40
C ARG A 250 20.56 15.91 13.58
N THR A 251 20.81 16.48 14.75
CA THR A 251 19.95 16.33 15.94
C THR A 251 19.35 17.70 16.28
N PRO A 252 18.35 17.81 17.18
CA PRO A 252 17.81 19.11 17.57
C PRO A 252 18.87 20.10 18.06
N ASN A 253 19.98 19.60 18.63
CA ASN A 253 21.00 20.41 19.29
C ASN A 253 22.31 20.54 18.50
N SER A 254 22.58 19.69 17.52
CA SER A 254 23.87 19.70 16.82
C SER A 254 23.76 19.27 15.35
N LEU A 255 24.70 19.72 14.54
CA LEU A 255 24.96 19.20 13.19
C LEU A 255 26.39 18.66 13.17
N LEU A 256 26.55 17.35 13.05
CA LEU A 256 27.84 16.66 13.12
C LEU A 256 28.14 15.95 11.80
N CYS A 257 29.39 16.00 11.37
CA CYS A 257 29.90 15.21 10.25
C CYS A 257 31.03 14.31 10.71
N GLY A 258 31.16 13.13 10.11
CA GLY A 258 32.30 12.26 10.35
C GLY A 258 32.28 11.01 9.50
N VAL A 259 33.24 10.14 9.75
CA VAL A 259 33.40 8.88 9.01
C VAL A 259 33.02 7.72 9.92
N LEU A 260 31.92 7.06 9.60
CA LEU A 260 31.44 5.86 10.29
C LEU A 260 31.61 4.63 9.39
N PRO A 261 31.88 3.44 9.96
CA PRO A 261 32.00 2.22 9.17
C PRO A 261 30.69 1.88 8.45
N ASP A 262 30.81 1.35 7.24
CA ASP A 262 29.67 1.10 6.34
C ASP A 262 28.76 -0.05 6.85
N ASP A 263 29.28 -0.90 7.75
CA ASP A 263 28.69 -2.13 8.28
C ASP A 263 27.45 -1.94 9.18
N LEU A 264 26.98 -0.71 9.40
CA LEU A 264 25.74 -0.44 10.11
C LEU A 264 24.54 -0.88 9.25
N ALA A 265 24.19 -2.17 9.36
CA ALA A 265 23.12 -2.85 8.62
C ALA A 265 21.72 -2.24 8.85
N ALA A 266 21.54 -1.49 9.93
CA ALA A 266 20.35 -0.68 10.19
C ALA A 266 20.76 0.78 10.41
N PRO A 267 20.02 1.75 9.84
CA PRO A 267 20.21 3.16 10.16
C PRO A 267 19.83 3.33 11.62
N GLY A 268 20.84 3.60 12.46
CA GLY A 268 20.59 4.04 13.83
C GLY A 268 19.80 5.34 13.84
N GLU A 269 19.11 5.60 14.92
CA GLU A 269 18.41 6.87 15.12
C GLU A 269 19.45 8.02 15.10
N PRO A 270 19.09 9.25 14.68
CA PRO A 270 20.06 10.34 14.56
C PRO A 270 20.82 10.61 15.87
N TRP A 271 20.22 10.41 17.04
CA TRP A 271 20.93 10.57 18.32
C TRP A 271 21.96 9.46 18.58
N GLU A 272 21.71 8.23 18.14
CA GLU A 272 22.66 7.12 18.26
C GLU A 272 23.87 7.37 17.37
N LEU A 273 23.64 7.74 16.10
CA LEU A 273 24.70 8.08 15.17
C LEU A 273 25.48 9.33 15.63
N ALA A 274 24.80 10.33 16.18
CA ALA A 274 25.47 11.48 16.77
C ALA A 274 26.33 11.10 17.98
N SER A 275 25.89 10.14 18.79
CA SER A 275 26.67 9.65 19.93
C SER A 275 27.91 8.90 19.46
N GLN A 276 27.78 8.03 18.45
CA GLN A 276 28.92 7.34 17.82
C GLN A 276 29.92 8.33 17.22
N LEU A 277 29.45 9.36 16.51
CA LEU A 277 30.31 10.42 15.96
C LEU A 277 31.05 11.20 17.05
N ARG A 278 30.45 11.38 18.23
CA ARG A 278 31.12 12.02 19.38
C ARG A 278 32.16 11.12 20.04
N GLU A 279 32.04 9.80 19.91
CA GLU A 279 33.06 8.87 20.41
C GLU A 279 34.29 8.78 19.49
N LEU A 280 34.17 9.22 18.24
CA LEU A 280 35.31 9.26 17.31
C LEU A 280 36.41 10.22 17.80
N PRO A 281 37.68 9.94 17.45
CA PRO A 281 38.79 10.86 17.68
C PRO A 281 38.49 12.23 17.08
N GLY A 282 39.03 13.30 17.67
CA GLY A 282 38.76 14.69 17.24
C GLY A 282 39.09 14.97 15.77
N GLU A 283 39.97 14.18 15.15
CA GLU A 283 40.34 14.27 13.73
C GLU A 283 39.33 13.59 12.79
N GLY A 284 38.45 12.71 13.30
CA GLY A 284 37.45 11.97 12.52
C GLY A 284 36.03 12.54 12.62
N ARG A 285 35.86 13.68 13.28
CA ARG A 285 34.57 14.36 13.48
C ARG A 285 34.72 15.86 13.27
N ILE A 286 33.66 16.48 12.76
CA ILE A 286 33.57 17.94 12.58
C ILE A 286 32.22 18.38 13.14
N ASP A 287 32.26 19.38 14.02
CA ASP A 287 31.06 20.04 14.53
C ASP A 287 30.74 21.24 13.66
N LEU A 288 29.58 21.18 12.98
CA LEU A 288 29.06 22.22 12.11
C LEU A 288 27.86 22.92 12.72
N SER A 289 27.70 22.87 14.05
CA SER A 289 26.56 23.51 14.72
C SER A 289 26.53 25.03 14.53
N TRP A 290 27.61 25.65 14.08
CA TRP A 290 27.69 27.06 13.67
C TRP A 290 26.94 27.38 12.36
N LEU A 291 26.60 26.38 11.54
CA LEU A 291 25.74 26.56 10.34
C LEU A 291 24.27 26.74 10.71
N ARG A 292 23.90 26.53 11.98
CA ARG A 292 22.56 26.81 12.46
C ARG A 292 22.42 28.30 12.65
N THR A 293 21.49 28.89 11.93
CA THR A 293 20.89 30.16 12.33
C THR A 293 20.05 29.90 13.57
N GLU A 294 20.40 30.54 14.70
CA GLU A 294 19.51 30.60 15.86
C GLU A 294 18.26 31.39 15.44
N GLU A 295 17.12 30.69 15.29
CA GLU A 295 15.79 31.31 15.32
C GLU A 295 15.22 31.27 16.74
#